data_AF-A0A699XLH1-F1
#
_entry.id   AF-A0A699XLH1-F1
#
_cell.length_a   1.000
_cell.length_b   1.000
_cell.length_c   1.000
_cell.angle_alpha   90.00
_cell.angle_beta   90.00
_cell.angle_gamma   90.00
#
_symmetry.space_group_name_H-M   'P 1'
#
loop_
_entity.id
_entity.type
_entity.pdbx_description
1 polymer ?
#
loop_
_entity_poly.entity_id
_entity_poly.type
_entity_poly.pdbx_seq_one_letter_code
_entity_poly.pdbx_strand_id
1 'polypeptide(L)'
;AAYLPPDWEADLQDEHVEALKLDDAPDLVIIQVYITNAYRAYALADHYRARGSYVCLGGLHVTSLPDEAAPHADSIFLGPGEETFP
;
A
#
# COMPACT_ATOMS: atom_id res chain seq x y z
N ALA A 1 5.66 9.48 -1.48
CA ALA A 1 6.04 9.95 -2.84
C ALA A 1 7.29 10.81 -2.82
N ALA A 2 7.36 11.89 -2.01
CA ALA A 2 8.51 12.82 -2.04
C ALA A 2 9.89 12.23 -1.67
N TYR A 3 9.91 11.02 -1.10
CA TYR A 3 11.13 10.31 -0.72
C TYR A 3 11.56 9.23 -1.73
N LEU A 4 10.77 9.03 -2.80
CA LEU A 4 11.12 8.10 -3.87
C LEU A 4 12.35 8.61 -4.65
N PRO A 5 13.18 7.70 -5.19
CA PRO A 5 14.27 8.07 -6.09
C PRO A 5 13.75 8.94 -7.26
N PRO A 6 14.51 9.96 -7.70
CA PRO A 6 14.05 10.88 -8.73
C PRO A 6 13.88 10.22 -10.12
N ASP A 7 14.49 9.05 -10.32
CA ASP A 7 14.38 8.23 -11.52
C ASP A 7 13.20 7.27 -11.51
N TRP A 8 12.45 7.19 -10.40
CA TRP A 8 11.23 6.39 -10.32
C TRP A 8 10.02 7.18 -10.79
N GLU A 9 9.15 6.51 -11.54
CA GLU A 9 7.83 7.03 -11.87
C GLU A 9 6.87 6.68 -10.73
N ALA A 10 6.11 7.68 -10.26
CA ALA A 10 5.16 7.50 -9.18
C ALA A 10 3.76 7.94 -9.66
N ASP A 11 2.80 7.04 -9.50
CA ASP A 11 1.37 7.35 -9.61
C ASP A 11 0.76 7.31 -8.21
N LEU A 12 -0.01 8.34 -7.86
CA LEU A 12 -0.69 8.44 -6.57
C LEU A 12 -2.18 8.56 -6.82
N GLN A 13 -2.92 7.56 -6.33
CA GLN A 13 -4.38 7.52 -6.46
C GLN A 13 -5.05 7.56 -5.09
N ASP A 14 -6.12 8.35 -4.96
CA ASP A 14 -6.96 8.43 -3.75
C ASP A 14 -8.40 8.03 -4.05
N GLU A 15 -8.78 6.84 -3.57
CA GLU A 15 -10.11 6.26 -3.78
C GLU A 15 -11.26 7.11 -3.22
N HIS A 16 -11.00 8.04 -2.29
CA HIS A 16 -12.04 8.96 -1.82
C HIS A 16 -12.44 10.02 -2.86
N VAL A 17 -11.57 10.26 -3.84
CA VAL A 17 -11.68 11.39 -4.78
C VAL A 17 -11.85 10.91 -6.22
N GLU A 18 -11.35 9.71 -6.54
CA GLU A 18 -11.40 9.14 -7.88
C GLU A 18 -11.62 7.63 -7.90
N ALA A 19 -12.00 7.11 -9.07
CA ALA A 19 -12.08 5.67 -9.29
C ALA A 19 -10.67 5.13 -9.52
N LEU A 20 -10.28 4.11 -8.75
CA LEU A 20 -8.99 3.47 -8.91
C LEU A 20 -8.86 2.81 -10.28
N LYS A 21 -7.72 3.02 -10.92
CA LYS A 21 -7.28 2.29 -12.11
C LYS A 21 -6.51 1.06 -11.67
N LEU A 22 -7.04 -0.13 -11.97
CA LEU A 22 -6.50 -1.42 -11.50
C LEU A 22 -5.96 -2.34 -12.61
N ASP A 23 -5.89 -1.82 -13.85
CA ASP A 23 -5.38 -2.51 -15.03
C ASP A 23 -3.90 -2.21 -15.32
N ASP A 24 -3.24 -1.51 -14.40
CA ASP A 24 -1.81 -1.23 -14.39
C ASP A 24 -0.98 -2.43 -13.88
N ALA A 25 0.35 -2.27 -13.88
CA ALA A 25 1.30 -3.28 -13.48
C ALA A 25 2.57 -2.64 -12.87
N PRO A 26 2.46 -1.95 -11.72
CA PRO A 26 3.61 -1.37 -11.04
C PRO A 26 4.50 -2.44 -10.42
N ASP A 27 5.81 -2.18 -10.34
CA ASP A 27 6.75 -3.06 -9.64
C ASP A 27 6.55 -3.04 -8.12
N LEU A 28 6.14 -1.88 -7.57
CA LEU A 28 5.90 -1.63 -6.15
C LEU A 28 4.56 -0.95 -5.93
N VAL A 29 3.77 -1.46 -4.98
CA VAL A 29 2.53 -0.84 -4.52
C VAL A 29 2.60 -0.58 -3.03
N ILE A 30 2.24 0.62 -2.61
CA ILE A 30 2.22 1.03 -1.21
C ILE A 30 0.83 1.53 -0.87
N ILE A 31 0.15 0.87 0.05
CA ILE A 31 -1.21 1.23 0.45
C ILE A 31 -1.20 1.72 1.89
N GLN A 32 -1.61 2.98 2.08
CA GLN A 32 -1.94 3.48 3.40
C GLN A 32 -3.33 2.95 3.79
N VAL A 33 -3.36 2.06 4.79
CA VAL A 33 -4.60 1.44 5.24
C VAL A 33 -5.30 2.34 6.25
N TYR A 34 -6.48 2.79 5.87
CA TYR A 34 -7.41 3.51 6.75
C TYR A 34 -8.38 2.54 7.43
N ILE A 35 -8.66 2.74 8.72
CA ILE A 35 -9.36 1.78 9.59
C ILE A 35 -10.68 1.29 8.98
N THR A 36 -11.52 2.20 8.49
CA THR A 36 -12.85 1.84 7.95
C THR A 36 -12.78 1.07 6.63
N ASN A 37 -11.64 1.10 5.94
CA ASN A 37 -11.45 0.55 4.60
C ASN A 37 -10.43 -0.60 4.58
N ALA A 38 -10.06 -1.15 5.75
CA ALA A 38 -9.00 -2.16 5.87
C ALA A 38 -9.19 -3.35 4.92
N TYR A 39 -10.37 -3.98 4.93
CA TYR A 39 -10.65 -5.11 4.04
C TYR A 39 -10.59 -4.76 2.55
N ARG A 40 -10.95 -3.52 2.18
CA ARG A 40 -10.84 -3.07 0.79
C ARG A 40 -9.38 -2.87 0.40
N ALA A 41 -8.57 -2.29 1.28
CA ALA A 41 -7.13 -2.17 1.08
C ALA A 41 -6.46 -3.56 0.94
N TYR A 42 -6.87 -4.54 1.74
CA TYR A 42 -6.38 -5.92 1.62
C TYR A 42 -6.76 -6.58 0.30
N ALA A 43 -8.00 -6.40 -0.17
CA ALA A 43 -8.41 -6.91 -1.47
C ALA A 43 -7.60 -6.29 -2.63
N LEU A 44 -7.28 -5.00 -2.55
CA LEU A 44 -6.40 -4.33 -3.51
C LEU A 44 -4.96 -4.86 -3.43
N ALA A 45 -4.44 -5.04 -2.22
CA ALA A 45 -3.12 -5.60 -1.99
C ALA A 45 -3.00 -7.01 -2.59
N ASP A 46 -3.96 -7.88 -2.32
CA ASP A 46 -4.02 -9.24 -2.85
C ASP A 46 -4.14 -9.25 -4.38
N HIS A 47 -4.91 -8.31 -4.96
CA HIS A 47 -5.01 -8.15 -6.43
C HIS A 47 -3.65 -7.83 -7.06
N TYR A 48 -2.91 -6.87 -6.51
CA TYR A 48 -1.59 -6.50 -7.03
C TYR A 48 -0.53 -7.59 -6.80
N ARG A 49 -0.54 -8.25 -5.63
CA ARG A 49 0.36 -9.38 -5.36
C ARG A 49 0.12 -10.55 -6.30
N ALA A 50 -1.15 -10.88 -6.59
CA ALA A 50 -1.49 -11.92 -7.55
C ALA A 50 -0.99 -11.62 -8.98
N ARG A 51 -0.70 -10.35 -9.29
CA ARG A 51 -0.13 -9.89 -10.57
C ARG A 51 1.39 -9.73 -10.54
N GLY A 52 2.03 -10.00 -9.39
CA GLY A 52 3.48 -10.02 -9.24
C GLY A 52 4.09 -8.71 -8.72
N SER A 53 3.30 -7.70 -8.39
CA SER A 53 3.80 -6.48 -7.74
C SER A 53 4.28 -6.79 -6.32
N TYR A 54 5.34 -6.12 -5.88
CA TYR A 54 5.73 -6.13 -4.47
C TYR A 54 4.81 -5.19 -3.70
N VAL A 55 4.18 -5.66 -2.62
CA VAL A 55 3.17 -4.86 -1.89
C VAL A 55 3.59 -4.55 -0.46
N CYS A 56 3.58 -3.27 -0.13
CA CYS A 56 3.77 -2.75 1.22
C CYS A 56 2.46 -2.18 1.78
N LEU A 57 2.16 -2.50 3.04
CA LEU A 57 1.04 -1.89 3.76
C LEU A 57 1.55 -1.03 4.91
N GLY A 58 0.96 0.15 5.09
CA GLY A 58 1.28 1.05 6.21
C GLY A 58 0.06 1.76 6.76
N GLY A 59 0.26 2.64 7.74
CA GLY A 59 -0.79 3.43 8.38
C GLY A 59 -1.20 2.90 9.76
N LEU A 60 -2.09 3.67 10.41
CA LEU A 60 -2.47 3.43 11.80
C LEU A 60 -3.11 2.05 12.00
N HIS A 61 -3.92 1.58 11.03
CA HIS A 61 -4.56 0.27 11.12
C HIS A 61 -3.52 -0.86 11.13
N VAL A 62 -2.57 -0.84 10.18
CA VAL A 62 -1.47 -1.82 10.09
C VAL A 62 -0.62 -1.80 11.36
N THR A 63 -0.33 -0.62 11.89
CA THR A 63 0.40 -0.48 13.16
C THR A 63 -0.37 -1.09 14.34
N SER A 64 -1.70 -0.94 14.36
CA SER A 64 -2.54 -1.41 15.47
C SER A 64 -2.85 -2.91 15.38
N LEU A 65 -2.92 -3.46 14.17
CA LEU A 65 -3.31 -4.84 13.87
C LEU A 65 -2.33 -5.47 12.85
N PRO A 66 -1.04 -5.61 13.21
CA PRO A 66 -0.01 -6.08 12.27
C PRO A 66 -0.25 -7.50 11.80
N ASP A 67 -0.70 -8.40 12.69
CA ASP A 67 -0.96 -9.80 12.35
C ASP A 67 -2.17 -9.97 11.41
N GLU A 68 -3.11 -9.03 11.44
CA GLU A 68 -4.25 -8.99 10.50
C GLU A 68 -3.78 -8.53 9.10
N ALA A 69 -2.87 -7.56 9.05
CA ALA A 69 -2.39 -6.99 7.80
C ALA A 69 -1.33 -7.86 7.11
N ALA A 70 -0.46 -8.53 7.87
CA ALA A 70 0.70 -9.28 7.37
C ALA A 70 0.39 -10.32 6.27
N PRO A 71 -0.73 -11.07 6.30
CA PRO A 71 -1.06 -12.02 5.24
C PRO A 71 -1.23 -11.36 3.85
N HIS A 72 -1.57 -10.08 3.81
CA HIS A 72 -1.93 -9.33 2.60
C HIS A 72 -0.77 -8.52 2.00
N ALA A 73 0.43 -8.56 2.61
CA ALA A 73 1.58 -7.76 2.17
C ALA A 73 2.85 -8.61 2.06
N ASP A 74 3.81 -8.13 1.28
CA ASP A 74 5.19 -8.63 1.30
C ASP A 74 6.02 -7.95 2.40
N SER A 75 5.66 -6.70 2.74
CA SER A 75 6.19 -5.97 3.90
C SER A 75 5.10 -5.12 4.56
N ILE A 76 5.20 -4.93 5.87
CA ILE A 76 4.35 -3.99 6.62
C ILE A 76 5.20 -2.93 7.32
N PHE A 77 4.71 -1.69 7.35
CA PHE A 77 5.34 -0.58 8.06
C PHE A 77 4.57 -0.30 9.34
N LEU A 78 5.28 -0.32 10.47
CA LEU A 78 4.73 -0.03 11.79
C LEU A 78 5.24 1.32 12.27
N GLY A 79 4.34 2.16 12.79
CA GLY A 79 4.68 3.54 13.17
C GLY A 79 4.74 4.49 11.96
N PRO A 80 5.43 5.64 12.09
CA PRO A 80 5.51 6.63 11.03
C PRO A 80 6.25 6.08 9.79
N GLY A 81 5.58 6.13 8.64
CA GLY A 81 6.17 5.65 7.37
C GLY A 81 7.45 6.40 6.96
N GLU A 82 7.55 7.68 7.32
CA GLU A 82 8.71 8.55 7.04
C GLU A 82 10.01 8.06 7.70
N GLU A 83 9.90 7.29 8.79
CA GLU A 83 11.06 6.70 9.48
C GLU A 83 11.46 5.33 8.89
N THR A 84 10.58 4.72 8.09
CA THR A 84 10.70 3.32 7.64
C THR A 84 10.93 3.20 6.13
N PHE A 85 10.49 4.18 5.33
CA PHE A 85 10.48 4.17 3.87
C PHE A 85 11.34 5.29 3.28
N PRO A 86 12.07 5.07 2.18
CA PRO A 86 12.24 6.06 1.12
C PRO A 86 11.12 5.95 0.07
#